data_AF-A0A4S0JLC1-F1
#
_entry.id   AF-A0A4S0JLC1-F1
#
_cell.length_a   1.000
_cell.length_b   1.000
_cell.length_c   1.000
_cell.angle_alpha   90.00
_cell.angle_beta   90.00
_cell.angle_gamma   90.00
#
_symmetry.space_group_name_H-M   'P 1'
#
loop_
_entity.id
_entity.type
_entity.pdbx_description
1 polymer ?
#
loop_
_entity_poly.entity_id
_entity_poly.type
_entity_poly.pdbx_seq_one_letter_code
_entity_poly.pdbx_strand_id
1 'polypeptide(L)'
;AVAVVRVPAYVRLARGQTLSLRNRTYVKASRSFGASPAYMLRWHILPNALSPIIVQATLDLGGTILTAAALSFIGLGAQPPTSEWGSMVSSGRNYFLDQWWYVT
;
A
#
# COMPACT_ATOMS: atom_id res chain seq x y z
N ALA A 1 6.00 12.32 -1.64
CA ALA A 1 7.31 11.83 -1.16
C ALA A 1 7.30 10.35 -0.78
N VAL A 2 6.43 9.89 0.13
CA VAL A 2 6.40 8.49 0.64
C VAL A 2 6.20 7.44 -0.48
N ALA A 3 5.34 7.73 -1.47
CA ALA A 3 5.09 6.81 -2.59
C ALA A 3 6.35 6.53 -3.45
N VAL A 4 7.23 7.52 -3.62
CA VAL A 4 8.45 7.37 -4.44
C VAL A 4 9.49 6.50 -3.73
N VAL A 5 9.60 6.60 -2.40
CA VAL A 5 10.53 5.81 -1.59
C VAL A 5 10.24 4.30 -1.68
N ARG A 6 8.97 3.92 -1.88
CA ARG A 6 8.57 2.51 -1.93
C ARG A 6 8.73 1.89 -3.33
N VAL A 7 9.01 2.68 -4.37
CA VAL A 7 9.14 2.19 -5.76
C VAL A 7 10.11 1.01 -5.88
N PRO A 8 11.34 1.02 -5.29
CA PRO A 8 12.25 -0.12 -5.40
C PRO A 8 11.72 -1.41 -4.74
N ALA A 9 10.90 -1.29 -3.70
CA ALA A 9 10.28 -2.44 -3.03
C ALA A 9 9.23 -3.08 -3.94
N TYR A 10 8.35 -2.27 -4.54
CA TYR A 10 7.36 -2.75 -5.51
C TYR A 10 8.00 -3.36 -6.76
N VAL A 11 9.07 -2.74 -7.29
CA VAL A 11 9.82 -3.28 -8.44
C VAL A 11 10.43 -4.64 -8.12
N ARG A 12 11.04 -4.79 -6.93
CA ARG A 12 11.63 -6.05 -6.48
C ARG A 12 10.57 -7.14 -6.31
N LEU A 13 9.42 -6.78 -5.74
CA LEU A 13 8.29 -7.68 -5.56
C LEU A 13 7.73 -8.14 -6.91
N ALA A 14 7.47 -7.20 -7.83
CA ALA A 14 6.99 -7.51 -9.19
C ALA A 14 7.98 -8.42 -9.95
N ARG A 15 9.28 -8.17 -9.83
CA ARG A 15 10.34 -9.02 -10.41
C ARG A 15 10.32 -10.43 -9.81
N GLY A 16 10.20 -10.56 -8.49
CA GLY A 16 10.11 -11.85 -7.80
C GLY A 16 8.89 -12.65 -8.24
N GLN A 17 7.72 -12.01 -8.30
CA GLN A 17 6.48 -12.62 -8.78
C GLN A 17 6.62 -13.06 -10.23
N THR A 18 7.18 -12.23 -11.10
CA THR A 18 7.42 -12.56 -12.50
C THR A 18 8.34 -13.78 -12.64
N LEU A 19 9.43 -13.86 -11.88
CA LEU A 19 10.37 -14.98 -11.93
C LEU A 19 9.71 -16.30 -11.48
N SER A 20 8.87 -16.23 -10.45
CA SER A 20 8.10 -17.37 -9.93
C SER A 20 7.02 -17.82 -10.93
N LEU A 21 6.21 -16.88 -11.44
CA LEU A 21 5.11 -17.14 -12.36
C LEU A 21 5.61 -17.68 -13.71
N ARG A 22 6.75 -17.17 -14.22
CA ARG A 22 7.35 -17.64 -15.48
C ARG A 22 7.71 -19.13 -15.46
N ASN A 23 7.99 -19.69 -14.29
CA ASN A 23 8.37 -21.10 -14.15
C ASN A 23 7.17 -22.05 -14.01
N ARG A 24 5.95 -21.52 -13.87
CA ARG A 24 4.71 -22.32 -13.74
C ARG A 24 4.37 -23.04 -15.03
N THR A 25 3.73 -24.20 -14.90
CA THR A 25 3.42 -25.13 -16.00
C THR A 25 2.51 -24.49 -17.06
N TYR A 26 1.52 -23.68 -16.67
CA TYR A 26 0.61 -23.01 -17.61
C TYR A 26 1.31 -21.95 -18.47
N VAL A 27 2.31 -21.24 -17.92
CA VAL A 27 3.11 -20.27 -18.70
C VAL A 27 4.03 -20.99 -19.67
N LYS A 28 4.67 -22.08 -19.23
CA LYS A 28 5.50 -22.92 -20.10
C LYS A 28 4.68 -23.55 -21.22
N ALA A 29 3.50 -24.07 -20.93
CA ALA A 29 2.58 -24.62 -21.93
C ALA A 29 2.15 -23.56 -22.95
N SER A 30 1.74 -22.38 -22.49
CA SER A 30 1.39 -21.25 -23.37
C SER A 30 2.53 -20.89 -24.33
N ARG A 31 3.78 -20.90 -23.84
CA ARG A 31 4.97 -20.70 -24.68
C ARG A 31 5.15 -21.80 -25.73
N SER A 32 4.92 -23.07 -25.37
CA SER A 32 4.97 -24.20 -26.30
C SER A 32 3.91 -24.11 -27.41
N PHE A 33 2.78 -23.46 -27.15
CA PHE A 33 1.74 -23.17 -28.15
C PHE A 33 2.04 -21.91 -28.99
N GLY A 34 3.23 -21.30 -28.85
CA GLY A 34 3.65 -20.15 -29.67
C GLY A 34 3.18 -18.78 -29.17
N ALA A 35 2.69 -18.68 -27.92
CA ALA A 35 2.29 -17.39 -27.35
C ALA A 35 3.48 -16.41 -27.28
N SER A 36 3.24 -15.15 -27.67
CA SER A 36 4.26 -14.11 -27.60
C SER A 36 4.59 -13.75 -26.14
N PRO A 37 5.83 -13.29 -25.85
CA PRO A 37 6.20 -12.84 -24.51
C PRO A 37 5.29 -11.74 -23.96
N ALA A 38 4.83 -10.83 -24.82
CA ALA A 38 3.90 -9.76 -24.45
C ALA A 38 2.52 -10.29 -24.07
N TYR A 39 2.01 -11.30 -24.78
CA TYR A 39 0.76 -11.97 -24.44
C TYR A 39 0.86 -12.68 -23.08
N MET A 40 1.91 -13.48 -22.87
CA MET A 40 2.14 -14.15 -21.58
C MET A 40 2.28 -13.15 -20.43
N LEU A 41 2.98 -12.03 -20.66
CA LEU A 41 3.13 -10.99 -19.66
C LEU A 41 1.77 -10.39 -19.28
N ARG A 42 0.98 -9.92 -20.25
CA ARG A 42 -0.30 -9.23 -19.98
C ARG A 42 -1.40 -10.14 -19.44
N TRP A 43 -1.51 -11.37 -19.94
CA TRP A 43 -2.63 -12.25 -19.62
C TRP A 43 -2.34 -13.26 -18.51
N HIS A 44 -1.08 -13.68 -18.34
CA HIS A 44 -0.72 -14.68 -17.35
C HIS A 44 0.07 -14.11 -16.17
N ILE A 45 1.05 -13.25 -16.43
CA ILE A 45 1.96 -12.78 -15.37
C ILE A 45 1.36 -11.57 -14.63
N LEU A 46 0.93 -10.53 -15.35
CA LEU A 46 0.45 -9.28 -14.79
C LEU A 46 -0.74 -9.46 -13.82
N PRO A 47 -1.84 -10.13 -14.20
CA PRO A 47 -2.98 -10.32 -13.29
C PRO A 47 -2.62 -11.12 -12.04
N ASN A 48 -1.71 -12.10 -12.14
CA ASN A 48 -1.27 -12.89 -10.99
C ASN A 48 -0.28 -12.13 -10.09
N ALA A 49 0.59 -11.30 -10.68
CA ALA A 49 1.54 -10.48 -9.93
C ALA A 49 0.86 -9.28 -9.24
N LEU A 50 -0.29 -8.82 -9.72
CA LEU A 50 -1.05 -7.72 -9.11
C LEU A 50 -1.57 -8.06 -7.71
N SER A 51 -1.98 -9.31 -7.48
CA SER A 51 -2.54 -9.72 -6.18
C SER A 51 -1.58 -9.45 -4.99
N PRO A 52 -0.32 -9.91 -4.99
CA PRO A 52 0.62 -9.60 -3.92
C PRO A 52 1.07 -8.13 -3.90
N ILE A 53 1.04 -7.42 -5.04
CA ILE A 53 1.33 -5.97 -5.09
C ILE A 53 0.24 -5.19 -4.32
N ILE A 54 -1.02 -5.53 -4.54
CA ILE A 54 -2.16 -4.89 -3.86
C ILE A 54 -2.09 -5.14 -2.35
N VAL A 55 -1.79 -6.36 -1.92
CA VAL A 55 -1.61 -6.69 -0.50
C VAL A 55 -0.46 -5.88 0.12
N GLN A 56 0.67 -5.76 -0.57
CA GLN A 56 1.77 -4.93 -0.08
C GLN A 56 1.36 -3.45 0.03
N ALA A 57 0.60 -2.95 -0.94
CA ALA A 57 0.12 -1.58 -0.95
C ALA A 57 -0.83 -1.28 0.20
N THR A 58 -1.75 -2.20 0.53
CA THR A 58 -2.65 -2.01 1.67
C THR A 58 -1.91 -2.02 3.01
N LEU A 59 -0.90 -2.88 3.17
CA LEU A 59 -0.06 -2.89 4.37
C LEU A 59 0.75 -1.59 4.50
N ASP A 60 1.33 -1.10 3.41
CA ASP A 60 2.08 0.16 3.40
C ASP A 60 1.19 1.37 3.70
N LEU A 61 -0.05 1.38 3.20
CA LEU A 61 -1.03 2.42 3.51
C LEU A 61 -1.35 2.46 4.99
N GLY A 62 -1.57 1.30 5.64
CA GLY A 62 -1.81 1.22 7.07
C GLY A 62 -0.66 1.83 7.89
N GLY A 63 0.58 1.47 7.55
CA GLY A 63 1.76 2.04 8.22
C GLY A 63 1.91 3.55 7.99
N THR A 64 1.61 4.03 6.78
CA THR A 64 1.70 5.45 6.44
C THR A 64 0.67 6.27 7.22
N ILE A 65 -0.57 5.81 7.30
CA ILE A 65 -1.64 6.47 8.06
C ILE A 65 -1.28 6.51 9.55
N LEU A 66 -0.81 5.39 10.12
CA LEU A 66 -0.41 5.33 11.52
C LEU A 66 0.72 6.32 11.83
N THR A 67 1.72 6.41 10.95
CA THR A 67 2.85 7.31 11.11
C THR A 67 2.40 8.79 11.01
N ALA A 68 1.53 9.10 10.05
CA ALA A 68 0.97 10.44 9.90
C ALA A 68 0.12 10.85 11.12
N ALA A 69 -0.72 9.95 11.62
CA ALA A 69 -1.52 10.19 12.82
C ALA A 69 -0.65 10.39 14.06
N ALA A 70 0.43 9.60 14.22
CA ALA A 70 1.38 9.76 15.33
C ALA A 70 2.11 11.11 15.29
N LEU A 71 2.57 11.54 14.10
CA LEU A 71 3.17 12.87 13.90
C LEU A 71 2.18 13.99 14.22
N SER A 72 0.93 13.84 13.78
CA SER A 72 -0.15 14.80 14.01
C SER A 72 -0.55 14.88 15.49
N PHE A 73 -0.55 13.76 16.21
CA PHE A 73 -0.80 13.72 17.64
C PHE A 73 0.21 14.53 18.46
N ILE A 74 1.49 14.52 18.05
CA ILE A 74 2.60 15.25 18.71
C ILE A 74 2.72 16.71 18.20
N GLY A 75 1.85 17.14 17.28
CA GLY A 75 1.79 18.52 16.79
C GLY A 75 2.69 18.82 15.58
N LEU A 76 3.29 17.79 14.97
CA LEU A 76 4.07 17.88 13.73
C LEU A 76 3.22 17.58 12.47
N GLY A 77 1.89 17.45 12.64
CA GLY A 77 0.94 17.23 11.55
C GLY A 77 0.40 18.54 10.96
N ALA A 78 -0.56 18.42 10.03
CA ALA A 78 -1.17 19.58 9.41
C ALA A 78 -1.88 20.46 10.46
N GLN A 79 -1.65 21.77 10.38
CA GLN A 79 -2.28 22.75 11.27
C GLN A 79 -3.76 22.97 10.86
N PRO A 80 -4.64 23.34 11.80
CA PRO A 80 -6.03 23.74 11.46
C PRO A 80 -5.99 24.83 10.38
N PRO A 81 -6.83 24.79 9.31
CA PRO A 81 -8.17 24.20 9.18
C PRO A 81 -8.26 22.83 8.48
N THR A 82 -7.14 22.20 8.11
CA THR A 82 -7.15 20.86 7.49
C THR A 82 -7.45 19.78 8.54
N SER A 83 -8.52 19.00 8.34
CA SER A 83 -8.90 17.91 9.24
C SER A 83 -7.94 16.74 9.14
N GLU A 84 -7.13 16.51 10.18
CA GLU A 84 -6.22 15.39 10.33
C GLU A 84 -6.61 14.55 11.56
N TRP A 85 -6.66 13.22 11.41
CA TRP A 85 -7.18 12.35 12.47
C TRP A 85 -6.35 12.40 13.77
N GLY A 86 -5.03 12.55 13.68
CA GLY A 86 -4.17 12.63 14.85
C GLY A 86 -4.30 13.92 15.67
N SER A 87 -4.57 15.06 15.01
CA SER A 87 -4.77 16.35 15.69
C SER A 87 -6.16 16.44 16.32
N MET A 88 -7.17 15.79 15.73
CA MET A 88 -8.50 15.62 16.33
C MET A 88 -8.44 14.83 17.65
N VAL A 89 -7.74 13.68 17.67
CA VAL A 89 -7.53 12.89 18.90
C VAL A 89 -6.74 13.69 19.96
N SER A 90 -5.71 14.43 19.55
CA SER A 90 -4.91 15.28 20.46
C SER A 90 -5.76 16.38 21.10
N SER A 91 -6.64 17.02 20.32
CA SER A 91 -7.56 18.06 20.81
C SER A 91 -8.62 17.47 21.74
N GLY A 92 -9.14 16.28 21.41
CA GLY A 92 -10.11 15.54 22.22
C GLY A 92 -9.60 15.15 23.60
N ARG A 93 -8.29 14.96 23.78
CA ARG A 93 -7.67 14.65 25.09
C ARG A 93 -8.00 15.68 26.17
N ASN A 94 -8.09 16.96 25.81
CA ASN A 94 -8.40 18.04 26.76
C ASN A 94 -9.88 18.03 27.21
N TYR A 95 -10.76 17.46 26.40
CA TYR A 95 -12.20 17.40 26.65
C TYR A 95 -12.66 16.00 27.09
N PHE A 96 -11.75 15.03 27.20
CA PHE A 96 -12.08 13.63 27.49
C PHE A 96 -12.81 13.45 28.84
N LEU A 97 -12.44 14.25 29.86
CA LEU A 97 -13.04 14.15 31.19
C LEU A 97 -14.44 14.81 31.28
N ASP A 98 -14.69 15.86 30.50
CA ASP A 98 -15.93 16.65 30.58
C ASP A 98 -16.93 16.38 29.44
N GLN A 99 -16.43 16.03 28.25
CA GLN A 99 -17.22 15.86 27.02
C GLN A 99 -16.71 14.67 26.19
N TRP A 100 -16.93 13.45 26.72
CA TRP A 100 -16.47 12.19 26.13
C TRP A 100 -16.90 11.96 24.66
N TRP A 101 -18.00 12.56 24.21
CA TRP A 101 -18.50 12.43 22.83
C TRP A 101 -17.65 13.18 21.80
N TYR A 102 -16.80 14.13 22.22
CA TYR A 102 -15.93 14.91 21.34
C TYR A 102 -14.74 14.11 20.77
N VAL A 103 -14.49 12.91 21.31
CA VAL A 103 -13.34 12.04 21.00
C VAL A 103 -13.70 10.90 20.03
N THR A 104 -14.96 10.78 19.62
CA THR A 104 -15.45 9.76 18.68
C THR A 104 -15.36 10.21 17.23
#